data_AF-A0A1V5UAK6-F1
#
_entry.id   AF-A0A1V5UAK6-F1
#
_cell.length_a   1.000
_cell.length_b   1.000
_cell.length_c   1.000
_cell.angle_alpha   90.00
_cell.angle_beta   90.00
_cell.angle_gamma   90.00
#
_symmetry.space_group_name_H-M   'P 1'
#
loop_
_entity.id
_entity.type
_entity.pdbx_description
1 polymer ?
#
loop_
_entity_poly.entity_id
_entity_poly.type
_entity_poly.pdbx_seq_one_letter_code
_entity_poly.pdbx_strand_id
1 'polypeptide(L)'
;MSADAAFLREKDRVATSLKEAETQWEKHRKNGLGGLAAPDLAEQLRNEQLLAAQVCYLSAILAQIESGTGSRGGAVVLSDDGKAIHPLLPWKAAAENTEFRSKVLETRMENGQVISKWEPCRPLPETDDWFETVWSDFRKGKIYE
;
A
#
# COMPACT_ATOMS: atom_id res chain seq x y z
N MET A 1 -8.03 8.64 6.00
CA MET A 1 -6.69 7.98 5.97
C MET A 1 -5.94 8.10 7.31
N SER A 2 -5.47 9.28 7.76
CA SER A 2 -4.60 9.36 8.96
C SER A 2 -5.19 8.79 10.26
N ALA A 3 -6.50 8.82 10.43
CA ALA A 3 -7.17 8.29 11.63
C ALA A 3 -7.38 6.76 11.60
N ASP A 4 -7.47 6.15 10.42
CA ASP A 4 -7.94 4.76 10.25
C ASP A 4 -6.95 3.85 9.48
N ALA A 5 -5.94 4.43 8.82
CA ALA A 5 -4.98 3.75 7.94
C ALA A 5 -3.52 3.99 8.37
N ALA A 6 -3.31 4.41 9.62
CA ALA A 6 -2.00 4.56 10.21
C ALA A 6 -1.42 3.19 10.63
N PHE A 7 -0.66 3.16 11.72
CA PHE A 7 -0.06 1.93 12.23
C PHE A 7 -1.09 1.00 12.92
N LEU A 8 -2.09 1.56 13.61
CA LEU A 8 -3.25 0.81 14.12
C LEU A 8 -4.35 0.77 13.07
N ARG A 9 -4.93 -0.40 12.86
CA ARG A 9 -5.91 -0.64 11.80
C ARG A 9 -7.06 -1.49 12.32
N GLU A 10 -8.27 -1.00 12.11
CA GLU A 10 -9.52 -1.69 12.44
C GLU A 10 -10.30 -1.91 11.15
N LYS A 11 -10.75 -3.13 10.89
CA LYS A 11 -11.37 -3.51 9.61
C LYS A 11 -12.50 -2.56 9.22
N ASP A 12 -13.46 -2.36 10.12
CA ASP A 12 -14.68 -1.61 9.83
C ASP A 12 -14.38 -0.13 9.61
N ARG A 13 -13.46 0.44 10.39
CA ARG A 13 -13.03 1.83 10.23
C ARG A 13 -12.32 2.06 8.91
N VAL A 14 -11.44 1.14 8.51
CA VAL A 14 -10.78 1.19 7.19
C VAL A 14 -11.82 1.11 6.08
N ALA A 15 -12.80 0.19 6.18
CA ALA A 15 -13.87 0.06 5.20
C ALA A 15 -14.74 1.33 5.09
N THR A 16 -15.08 1.96 6.22
CA THR A 16 -15.77 3.26 6.22
C THR A 16 -14.93 4.35 5.57
N SER A 17 -13.67 4.49 5.98
CA SER A 17 -12.72 5.46 5.39
C SER A 17 -12.55 5.26 3.89
N LEU A 18 -12.53 4.01 3.41
CA LEU A 18 -12.43 3.68 1.98
C LEU A 18 -13.65 4.21 1.22
N LYS A 19 -14.87 3.93 1.70
CA LYS A 19 -16.10 4.40 1.07
C LYS A 19 -16.19 5.92 0.99
N GLU A 20 -15.73 6.60 2.05
CA GLU A 20 -15.63 8.06 2.07
C GLU A 20 -14.63 8.58 1.02
N ALA A 21 -13.46 7.93 0.91
CA ALA A 21 -12.43 8.28 -0.07
C ALA A 21 -12.94 8.10 -1.52
N GLU A 22 -13.61 6.99 -1.80
CA GLU A 22 -14.23 6.72 -3.10
C GLU A 22 -15.26 7.80 -3.46
N THR A 23 -16.11 8.18 -2.49
CA THR A 23 -17.09 9.26 -2.67
C THR A 23 -16.43 10.61 -2.98
N GLN A 24 -15.35 10.95 -2.25
CA GLN A 24 -14.59 12.18 -2.48
C GLN A 24 -13.94 12.20 -3.87
N TRP A 25 -13.35 11.08 -4.27
CA TRP A 25 -12.70 10.93 -5.56
C TRP A 25 -13.69 11.02 -6.71
N GLU A 26 -14.83 10.32 -6.63
CA GLU A 26 -15.91 10.44 -7.62
C GLU A 26 -16.44 11.85 -7.75
N LYS A 27 -16.64 12.55 -6.61
CA LYS A 27 -17.10 13.93 -6.60
C LYS A 27 -16.10 14.85 -7.30
N HIS A 28 -14.80 14.68 -7.04
CA HIS A 28 -13.75 15.46 -7.69
C HIS A 28 -13.77 15.23 -9.21
N ARG A 29 -13.80 13.97 -9.65
CA ARG A 29 -13.81 13.62 -11.08
C ARG A 29 -15.01 14.19 -11.85
N LYS A 30 -16.19 14.28 -11.21
CA LYS A 30 -17.41 14.83 -11.81
C LYS A 30 -17.36 16.36 -11.99
N ASN A 31 -16.59 17.08 -11.17
CA ASN A 31 -16.54 18.54 -11.21
C ASN A 31 -15.70 19.12 -12.37
N GLY A 32 -14.90 18.29 -13.02
CA GLY A 32 -14.08 18.70 -14.18
C GLY A 32 -12.97 19.71 -13.84
N LEU A 33 -12.24 20.14 -14.88
CA LEU A 33 -11.06 21.02 -14.76
C LEU A 33 -11.23 22.39 -15.43
N GLY A 34 -12.45 22.73 -15.86
CA GLY A 34 -12.71 23.88 -16.74
C GLY A 34 -12.72 25.24 -16.02
N GLY A 35 -12.22 26.27 -16.70
CA GLY A 35 -12.37 27.67 -16.29
C GLY A 35 -11.42 28.17 -15.20
N LEU A 36 -10.45 27.36 -14.79
CA LEU A 36 -9.49 27.68 -13.75
C LEU A 36 -8.22 28.35 -14.28
N ALA A 37 -7.58 29.19 -13.46
CA ALA A 37 -6.24 29.68 -13.72
C ALA A 37 -5.21 28.54 -13.59
N ALA A 38 -4.03 28.69 -14.19
CA ALA A 38 -3.01 27.64 -14.20
C ALA A 38 -2.60 27.12 -12.79
N PRO A 39 -2.43 27.97 -11.75
CA PRO A 39 -2.13 27.48 -10.41
C PRO A 39 -3.26 26.63 -9.82
N ASP A 40 -4.50 27.06 -10.00
CA ASP A 40 -5.67 26.33 -9.48
C ASP A 40 -5.84 24.98 -10.20
N LEU A 41 -5.58 24.96 -11.51
CA LEU A 41 -5.57 23.71 -12.29
C LEU A 41 -4.52 22.73 -11.77
N ALA A 42 -3.31 23.21 -11.45
CA ALA A 42 -2.26 22.38 -10.88
C ALA A 42 -2.67 21.78 -9.52
N GLU A 43 -3.35 22.57 -8.67
CA GLU A 43 -3.87 22.07 -7.39
C GLU A 43 -5.00 21.06 -7.57
N GLN A 44 -5.90 21.24 -8.56
CA GLN A 44 -6.92 20.23 -8.86
C GLN A 44 -6.29 18.90 -9.27
N LEU A 45 -5.30 18.93 -10.18
CA LEU A 45 -4.61 17.70 -10.61
C LEU A 45 -3.86 17.01 -9.45
N ARG A 46 -3.26 17.79 -8.54
CA ARG A 46 -2.62 17.23 -7.34
C ARG A 46 -3.65 16.58 -6.42
N ASN A 47 -4.78 17.24 -6.21
CA ASN A 47 -5.87 16.69 -5.39
C ASN A 47 -6.43 15.41 -5.99
N GLU A 48 -6.61 15.33 -7.31
CA GLU A 48 -7.01 14.10 -8.00
C GLU A 48 -6.02 12.96 -7.73
N GLN A 49 -4.72 13.21 -7.85
CA GLN A 49 -3.68 12.21 -7.57
C GLN A 49 -3.69 11.75 -6.11
N LEU A 50 -3.88 12.67 -5.16
CA LEU A 50 -3.94 12.35 -3.73
C LEU A 50 -5.21 11.55 -3.39
N LEU A 51 -6.36 11.90 -3.96
CA LEU A 51 -7.61 11.18 -3.79
C LEU A 51 -7.52 9.76 -4.35
N ALA A 52 -6.99 9.61 -5.56
CA ALA A 52 -6.69 8.31 -6.18
C ALA A 52 -5.76 7.46 -5.30
N ALA A 53 -4.65 8.04 -4.83
CA ALA A 53 -3.71 7.36 -3.96
C ALA A 53 -4.36 6.91 -2.64
N GLN A 54 -5.18 7.78 -2.03
CA GLN A 54 -5.91 7.47 -0.80
C GLN A 54 -6.83 6.26 -0.99
N VAL A 55 -7.58 6.20 -2.09
CA VAL A 55 -8.42 5.03 -2.43
C VAL A 55 -7.54 3.78 -2.55
N CYS A 56 -6.46 3.82 -3.32
CA CYS A 56 -5.54 2.68 -3.48
C CYS A 56 -4.97 2.18 -2.14
N TYR A 57 -4.49 3.07 -1.27
CA TYR A 57 -3.90 2.68 0.01
C TYR A 57 -4.94 2.08 0.95
N LEU A 58 -6.14 2.66 1.03
CA LEU A 58 -7.21 2.13 1.87
C LEU A 58 -7.69 0.76 1.38
N SER A 59 -7.86 0.58 0.06
CA SER A 59 -8.18 -0.72 -0.53
C SER A 59 -7.09 -1.76 -0.28
N ALA A 60 -5.81 -1.38 -0.39
CA ALA A 60 -4.68 -2.28 -0.09
C ALA A 60 -4.69 -2.71 1.39
N ILE A 61 -4.91 -1.77 2.31
CA ILE A 61 -4.97 -2.05 3.74
C ILE A 61 -6.16 -2.96 4.06
N LEU A 62 -7.33 -2.68 3.50
CA LEU A 62 -8.51 -3.54 3.69
C LEU A 62 -8.23 -4.95 3.16
N ALA A 63 -7.69 -5.07 1.94
CA ALA A 63 -7.34 -6.36 1.34
C ALA A 63 -6.32 -7.13 2.20
N GLN A 64 -5.32 -6.46 2.79
CA GLN A 64 -4.38 -7.08 3.73
C GLN A 64 -5.11 -7.65 4.96
N ILE A 65 -5.98 -6.85 5.58
CA ILE A 65 -6.75 -7.26 6.77
C ILE A 65 -7.63 -8.48 6.43
N GLU A 66 -8.37 -8.40 5.32
CA GLU A 66 -9.29 -9.45 4.88
C GLU A 66 -8.60 -10.72 4.41
N SER A 67 -7.35 -10.63 3.97
CA SER A 67 -6.52 -11.79 3.65
C SER A 67 -6.09 -12.59 4.89
N GLY A 68 -6.34 -12.08 6.10
CA GLY A 68 -5.94 -12.76 7.33
C GLY A 68 -4.43 -12.75 7.56
N THR A 69 -3.71 -11.77 7.03
CA THR A 69 -2.25 -11.63 7.25
C THR A 69 -1.91 -11.33 8.71
N GLY A 70 -2.86 -10.74 9.45
CA GLY A 70 -2.65 -10.28 10.82
C GLY A 70 -1.69 -9.10 10.92
N SER A 71 -1.14 -8.88 12.11
CA SER A 71 -0.20 -7.78 12.36
C SER A 71 1.20 -8.13 11.86
N ARG A 72 1.82 -7.25 11.06
CA ARG A 72 3.15 -7.46 10.49
C ARG A 72 3.91 -6.14 10.31
N GLY A 73 5.16 -6.10 10.76
CA GLY A 73 5.99 -4.90 10.69
C GLY A 73 5.34 -3.72 11.41
N GLY A 74 5.25 -2.56 10.75
CA GLY A 74 4.58 -1.38 11.28
C GLY A 74 3.05 -1.40 11.22
N ALA A 75 2.43 -2.47 10.70
CA ALA A 75 0.98 -2.60 10.59
C ALA A 75 0.42 -3.50 11.69
N VAL A 76 -0.31 -2.91 12.63
CA VAL A 76 -1.01 -3.58 13.73
C VAL A 76 -2.48 -3.66 13.38
N VAL A 77 -2.97 -4.87 13.14
CA VAL A 77 -4.39 -5.14 12.91
C VAL A 77 -5.03 -5.46 14.25
N LEU A 78 -6.01 -4.66 14.65
CA LEU A 78 -6.74 -4.87 15.89
C LEU A 78 -7.74 -6.02 15.74
N SER A 79 -7.81 -6.87 16.75
CA SER A 79 -8.75 -7.99 16.78
C SER A 79 -9.10 -8.39 18.22
N ASP A 80 -10.37 -8.67 18.48
CA ASP A 80 -10.86 -9.01 19.83
C ASP A 80 -10.30 -10.34 20.36
N ASP A 81 -10.03 -11.28 19.44
CA ASP A 81 -9.37 -12.57 19.67
C ASP A 81 -7.82 -12.48 19.62
N GLY A 82 -7.29 -11.27 19.42
CA GLY A 82 -5.86 -11.00 19.34
C GLY A 82 -5.14 -11.07 20.69
N LYS A 83 -3.83 -10.85 20.65
CA LYS A 83 -2.97 -10.79 21.83
C LYS A 83 -2.85 -9.34 22.32
N ALA A 84 -2.96 -9.13 23.63
CA ALA A 84 -2.73 -7.82 24.22
C ALA A 84 -1.32 -7.31 23.85
N ILE A 85 -1.25 -6.09 23.34
CA ILE A 85 0.02 -5.49 22.88
C ILE A 85 0.88 -5.10 24.08
N HIS A 86 0.26 -4.48 25.07
CA HIS A 86 0.90 -4.02 26.29
C HIS A 86 -0.15 -3.89 27.41
N PRO A 87 0.17 -4.16 28.70
CA PRO A 87 -0.80 -4.09 29.79
C PRO A 87 -1.51 -2.75 30.00
N LEU A 88 -0.91 -1.65 29.52
CA LEU A 88 -1.46 -0.29 29.63
C LEU A 88 -2.24 0.16 28.40
N LEU A 89 -2.28 -0.65 27.34
CA LEU A 89 -2.98 -0.30 26.10
C LEU A 89 -4.27 -1.13 25.98
N PRO A 90 -5.37 -0.54 25.48
CA PRO A 90 -6.64 -1.25 25.35
C PRO A 90 -6.68 -2.21 24.14
N TRP A 91 -5.58 -2.28 23.39
CA TRP A 91 -5.53 -2.91 22.09
C TRP A 91 -5.01 -4.34 22.13
N LYS A 92 -5.64 -5.18 21.32
CA LYS A 92 -5.20 -6.54 21.02
C LYS A 92 -4.84 -6.63 19.55
N ALA A 93 -3.67 -7.16 19.25
CA ALA A 93 -3.18 -7.34 17.90
C ALA A 93 -3.49 -8.76 17.39
N ALA A 94 -4.04 -8.86 16.18
CA ALA A 94 -4.12 -10.11 15.44
C ALA A 94 -2.71 -10.68 15.26
N ALA A 95 -2.53 -11.98 15.51
CA ALA A 95 -1.25 -12.65 15.31
C ALA A 95 -0.85 -12.64 13.83
N GLU A 96 0.45 -12.49 13.53
CA GLU A 96 0.97 -12.59 12.17
C GLU A 96 0.68 -13.99 11.60
N ASN A 97 0.11 -14.05 10.39
CA ASN A 97 0.12 -15.25 9.58
C ASN A 97 1.43 -15.32 8.78
N THR A 98 2.31 -16.23 9.18
CA THR A 98 3.66 -16.37 8.61
C THR A 98 3.69 -16.86 7.16
N GLU A 99 2.59 -17.42 6.63
CA GLU A 99 2.49 -17.86 5.22
C GLU A 99 2.60 -16.70 4.23
N PHE A 100 2.32 -15.48 4.68
CA PHE A 100 2.45 -14.27 3.87
C PHE A 100 3.89 -13.72 3.86
N ARG A 101 4.83 -14.29 4.64
CA ARG A 101 6.19 -13.74 4.75
C ARG A 101 6.94 -13.67 3.43
N SER A 102 6.73 -14.66 2.58
CA SER A 102 7.28 -14.77 1.22
C SER A 102 6.39 -14.14 0.15
N LYS A 103 5.42 -13.30 0.52
CA LYS A 103 4.50 -12.62 -0.39
C LYS A 103 4.48 -11.11 -0.18
N VAL A 104 4.21 -10.39 -1.26
CA VAL A 104 3.94 -8.95 -1.31
C VAL A 104 2.52 -8.72 -1.83
N LEU A 105 1.78 -7.82 -1.20
CA LEU A 105 0.48 -7.39 -1.72
C LEU A 105 0.73 -6.31 -2.79
N GLU A 106 0.54 -6.66 -4.05
CA GLU A 106 0.55 -5.71 -5.15
C GLU A 106 -0.84 -5.12 -5.31
N THR A 107 -0.93 -3.79 -5.31
CA THR A 107 -2.17 -3.06 -5.52
C THR A 107 -2.01 -2.08 -6.68
N ARG A 108 -2.97 -2.08 -7.61
CA ARG A 108 -3.01 -1.14 -8.73
C ARG A 108 -4.42 -0.60 -8.93
N MET A 109 -4.51 0.57 -9.55
CA MET A 109 -5.76 1.09 -10.07
C MET A 109 -5.86 0.82 -11.57
N GLU A 110 -6.97 0.22 -11.99
CA GLU A 110 -7.24 -0.16 -13.37
C GLU A 110 -8.69 0.24 -13.71
N ASN A 111 -8.86 1.11 -14.71
CA ASN A 111 -10.18 1.60 -15.17
C ASN A 111 -11.10 2.13 -14.04
N GLY A 112 -10.50 2.74 -13.01
CA GLY A 112 -11.24 3.28 -11.87
C GLY A 112 -11.58 2.28 -10.77
N GLN A 113 -11.09 1.05 -10.86
CA GLN A 113 -11.21 0.01 -9.84
C GLN A 113 -9.84 -0.29 -9.24
N VAL A 114 -9.81 -0.59 -7.94
CA VAL A 114 -8.58 -1.02 -7.28
C VAL A 114 -8.53 -2.54 -7.23
N ILE A 115 -7.42 -3.10 -7.67
CA ILE A 115 -7.17 -4.54 -7.70
C ILE A 115 -5.95 -4.82 -6.83
N SER A 116 -6.11 -5.73 -5.88
CA SER A 116 -5.05 -6.18 -4.98
C SER A 116 -4.83 -7.68 -5.15
N LYS A 117 -3.56 -8.10 -5.23
CA LYS A 117 -3.17 -9.51 -5.35
C LYS A 117 -1.91 -9.80 -4.54
N TRP A 118 -1.86 -10.98 -3.92
CA TRP A 118 -0.64 -11.45 -3.26
C TRP A 118 0.26 -12.13 -4.28
N GLU A 119 1.45 -11.57 -4.45
CA GLU A 119 2.49 -12.11 -5.33
C GLU A 119 3.65 -12.65 -4.50
N PRO A 120 4.35 -13.70 -4.97
CA PRO A 120 5.61 -14.10 -4.36
C PRO A 120 6.60 -12.95 -4.29
N CYS A 121 7.33 -12.83 -3.18
CA CYS A 121 8.45 -11.90 -3.11
C CYS A 121 9.46 -12.24 -4.21
N ARG A 122 9.95 -11.21 -4.92
CA ARG A 122 11.01 -11.38 -5.91
C ARG A 122 12.23 -12.03 -5.22
N PRO A 123 12.79 -13.11 -5.78
CA PRO A 123 13.99 -13.71 -5.21
C PRO A 123 15.13 -12.70 -5.21
N LEU A 124 16.08 -12.86 -4.28
CA LEU A 124 17.34 -12.16 -4.40
C LEU A 124 18.00 -12.59 -5.72
N PRO A 125 18.60 -11.67 -6.48
CA PRO A 125 19.36 -12.05 -7.67
C PRO A 125 20.42 -13.07 -7.28
N GLU A 126 20.53 -14.14 -8.05
CA GLU A 126 21.69 -15.02 -7.96
C GLU A 126 22.91 -14.23 -8.45
N THR A 127 23.93 -14.13 -7.59
CA THR A 127 25.19 -13.44 -7.91
C THR A 127 26.28 -14.49 -8.03
N ASP A 128 26.67 -14.83 -9.24
CA ASP A 128 27.77 -15.78 -9.48
C ASP A 128 29.15 -15.11 -9.38
N ASP A 129 29.20 -13.78 -9.44
CA ASP A 129 30.45 -13.03 -9.58
C ASP A 129 30.74 -12.09 -8.42
N TRP A 130 31.99 -12.14 -7.96
CA TRP A 130 32.57 -11.18 -7.01
C TRP A 130 32.55 -9.78 -7.64
N PHE A 131 32.16 -8.76 -6.86
CA PHE A 131 31.93 -7.39 -7.36
C PHE A 131 33.11 -6.87 -8.19
N GLU A 132 34.34 -7.15 -7.77
CA GLU A 132 35.57 -6.73 -8.43
C GLU A 132 35.73 -7.34 -9.83
N THR A 133 35.23 -8.55 -10.05
CA THR A 133 35.23 -9.23 -11.36
C THR A 133 34.21 -8.57 -12.29
N VAL A 134 32.96 -8.45 -11.84
CA VAL A 134 31.90 -7.76 -12.61
C VAL A 134 32.32 -6.33 -12.93
N TRP A 135 32.89 -5.61 -11.97
CA TRP A 135 33.33 -4.24 -12.16
C TRP A 135 34.51 -4.13 -13.14
N SER A 136 35.47 -5.06 -13.07
CA SER A 136 36.54 -5.16 -14.06
C SER A 136 35.99 -5.38 -15.47
N ASP A 137 35.05 -6.30 -15.62
CA ASP A 137 34.48 -6.66 -16.92
C ASP A 137 33.56 -5.57 -17.47
N PHE A 138 32.84 -4.84 -16.60
CA PHE A 138 32.11 -3.61 -16.93
C PHE A 138 33.06 -2.57 -17.52
N ARG A 139 34.14 -2.28 -16.81
CA ARG A 139 35.15 -1.30 -17.24
C ARG A 139 35.85 -1.70 -18.54
N LYS A 140 35.89 -2.99 -18.85
CA LYS A 140 36.45 -3.55 -20.09
C LYS A 140 35.41 -3.68 -21.22
N GLY A 141 34.14 -3.34 -20.98
CA GLY A 141 33.05 -3.42 -21.97
C GLY A 141 32.55 -4.85 -22.25
N LYS A 142 32.93 -5.83 -21.44
CA LYS A 142 32.67 -7.26 -21.70
C LYS A 142 31.26 -7.74 -21.33
N ILE A 143 30.49 -6.95 -20.59
CA ILE A 143 29.15 -7.33 -20.09
C ILE A 143 28.02 -6.93 -21.05
N TYR A 144 28.35 -6.39 -22.22
CA TYR A 144 27.38 -5.85 -23.19
C TYR A 144 27.34 -6.62 -24.51
N GLU A 145 28.03 -7.77 -24.61
CA GLU A 145 27.99 -8.67 -25.77
C GLU A 145 26.85 -9.69 -25.68
#